data_AF-A0A9D7FGC2-F1
#
_entry.id   AF-A0A9D7FGC2-F1
#
_cell.length_a   1.000
_cell.length_b   1.000
_cell.length_c   1.000
_cell.angle_alpha   90.00
_cell.angle_beta   90.00
_cell.angle_gamma   90.00
#
_symmetry.space_group_name_H-M   'P 1'
#
loop_
_entity.id
_entity.type
_entity.pdbx_description
1 polymer ?
#
loop_
_entity_poly.entity_id
_entity_poly.type
_entity_poly.pdbx_seq_one_letter_code
_entity_poly.pdbx_strand_id
1 'polypeptide(L)'
;MGIIIHKSQGLTFDKVVIDAENAFANGQVYVALSRATSLEGLILTSPLNDRFLGPHADLKHWQETKHNEKSLPELFEKARQEYLKQMLFNVFSYEQYLFYFNKLNKEIAEFITEDADRLWLSEFSIKHQSLLATSIKFKQQLHEVWNSNPDYLSNEKLILRVNEGAKYFSEQL
;
A
#
# COMPACT_ATOMS: atom_id res chain seq x y z
N MET A 1 -43.92 -3.23 -20.14
CA MET A 1 -43.16 -3.32 -18.87
C MET A 1 -42.15 -2.19 -18.88
N GLY A 2 -42.28 -1.20 -18.00
CA GLY A 2 -41.30 -0.11 -17.86
C GLY A 2 -40.25 -0.48 -16.84
N ILE A 3 -38.99 -0.14 -17.10
CA ILE A 3 -37.87 -0.28 -16.14
C ILE A 3 -37.53 1.13 -15.66
N ILE A 4 -37.46 1.31 -14.34
CA ILE A 4 -37.08 2.59 -13.72
C ILE A 4 -35.57 2.77 -13.84
N ILE A 5 -35.08 3.99 -14.07
CA ILE A 5 -33.68 4.35 -14.37
C ILE A 5 -32.67 3.72 -13.36
N HIS A 6 -33.01 3.69 -12.07
CA HIS A 6 -32.16 3.06 -11.04
C HIS A 6 -32.03 1.54 -11.14
N LYS A 7 -32.97 0.87 -11.84
CA LYS A 7 -32.95 -0.58 -12.11
C LYS A 7 -32.30 -0.93 -13.45
N SER A 8 -31.91 0.06 -14.26
CA SER A 8 -31.19 -0.16 -15.52
C SER A 8 -29.69 0.13 -15.44
N GLN A 9 -29.16 0.49 -14.28
CA GLN A 9 -27.74 0.82 -14.11
C GLN A 9 -26.84 -0.37 -14.54
N GLY A 10 -25.98 -0.14 -15.54
CA GLY A 10 -25.07 -1.16 -16.10
C GLY A 10 -25.59 -1.91 -17.33
N LEU A 11 -26.86 -1.71 -17.73
CA LEU A 11 -27.44 -2.30 -18.94
C LEU A 11 -27.29 -1.35 -20.15
N THR A 12 -27.42 -1.87 -21.37
CA THR A 12 -27.50 -1.11 -22.62
C THR A 12 -28.69 -1.60 -23.44
N PHE A 13 -29.31 -0.70 -24.22
CA PHE A 13 -30.48 -0.98 -25.03
C PHE A 13 -30.35 -0.33 -26.42
N ASP A 14 -30.75 -1.06 -27.45
CA ASP A 14 -30.78 -0.55 -28.84
C ASP A 14 -31.93 0.41 -29.09
N LYS A 15 -33.02 0.29 -28.33
CA LYS A 15 -34.14 1.22 -28.35
C LYS A 15 -34.59 1.53 -26.93
N VAL A 16 -34.66 2.80 -26.60
CA VAL A 16 -35.09 3.28 -25.28
C VAL A 16 -36.05 4.45 -25.43
N VAL A 17 -37.13 4.40 -24.67
CA VAL A 17 -38.08 5.51 -24.52
C VAL A 17 -37.89 6.06 -23.12
N ILE A 18 -37.54 7.34 -23.01
CA ILE A 18 -37.20 7.99 -21.74
C ILE A 18 -38.19 9.13 -21.51
N ASP A 19 -38.89 9.04 -20.38
CA ASP A 19 -39.59 10.19 -19.79
C ASP A 19 -38.66 10.86 -18.77
N ALA A 20 -38.20 12.06 -19.11
CA ALA A 20 -37.26 12.84 -18.29
C ALA A 20 -37.95 13.87 -17.41
N GLU A 21 -39.27 14.06 -17.53
CA GLU A 21 -40.05 15.05 -16.77
C GLU A 21 -40.07 14.72 -15.27
N ASN A 22 -40.10 13.43 -14.95
CA ASN A 22 -40.06 12.90 -13.59
C ASN A 22 -38.64 12.73 -13.02
N ALA A 23 -37.60 13.17 -13.73
CA ALA A 23 -36.23 13.11 -13.22
C ALA A 23 -36.06 14.12 -12.07
N PHE A 24 -35.69 13.62 -10.89
CA PHE A 24 -35.65 14.42 -9.66
C PHE A 24 -34.23 14.73 -9.17
N ALA A 25 -33.20 14.18 -9.81
CA ALA A 25 -31.82 14.36 -9.40
C ALA A 25 -30.84 14.51 -10.57
N ASN A 26 -29.82 15.35 -10.37
CA ASN A 26 -28.71 15.56 -11.28
C ASN A 26 -27.99 14.22 -11.52
N GLY A 27 -27.87 13.82 -12.79
CA GLY A 27 -27.27 12.55 -13.21
C GLY A 27 -28.25 11.42 -13.52
N GLN A 28 -29.52 11.47 -13.09
CA GLN A 28 -30.52 10.46 -13.50
C GLN A 28 -30.82 10.51 -14.99
N VAL A 29 -30.92 11.72 -15.54
CA VAL A 29 -31.07 11.95 -16.98
C VAL A 29 -29.86 11.37 -17.73
N TYR A 30 -28.64 11.67 -17.27
CA TYR A 30 -27.41 11.11 -17.86
C TYR A 30 -27.38 9.56 -17.81
N VAL A 31 -27.75 8.96 -16.67
CA VAL A 31 -27.81 7.50 -16.55
C VAL A 31 -28.83 6.92 -17.53
N ALA A 32 -29.99 7.53 -17.71
CA ALA A 32 -31.00 7.09 -18.68
C ALA A 32 -30.53 7.22 -20.13
N LEU A 33 -29.95 8.37 -20.48
CA LEU A 33 -29.40 8.63 -21.82
C LEU A 33 -28.24 7.67 -22.16
N SER A 34 -27.34 7.40 -21.21
CA SER A 34 -26.22 6.47 -21.37
C SER A 34 -26.63 5.00 -21.53
N ARG A 35 -27.92 4.67 -21.42
CA ARG A 35 -28.42 3.32 -21.71
C ARG A 35 -28.66 3.09 -23.21
N ALA A 36 -28.86 4.13 -24.00
CA ALA A 36 -29.01 3.98 -25.45
C ALA A 36 -27.66 3.68 -26.10
N THR A 37 -27.63 2.73 -27.02
CA THR A 37 -26.43 2.43 -27.83
C THR A 37 -26.25 3.39 -29.00
N SER A 38 -27.34 4.03 -29.48
CA SER A 38 -27.31 5.02 -30.55
C SER A 38 -28.38 6.11 -30.36
N LEU A 39 -28.23 7.23 -31.07
CA LEU A 39 -29.19 8.34 -31.00
C LEU A 39 -30.50 8.00 -31.71
N GLU A 40 -30.44 7.21 -32.79
CA GLU A 40 -31.62 6.75 -33.55
C GLU A 40 -32.52 5.83 -32.72
N GLY A 41 -31.94 5.13 -31.73
CA GLY A 41 -32.66 4.30 -30.78
C GLY A 41 -33.27 5.07 -29.61
N LEU A 42 -32.99 6.36 -29.46
CA LEU A 42 -33.38 7.16 -28.30
C LEU A 42 -34.63 8.00 -28.62
N ILE A 43 -35.69 7.80 -27.84
CA ILE A 43 -36.92 8.59 -27.92
C ILE A 43 -37.16 9.27 -26.57
N LEU A 44 -37.26 10.60 -26.59
CA LEU A 44 -37.65 11.41 -25.44
C LEU A 44 -39.16 11.70 -25.52
N THR A 45 -39.91 11.35 -24.48
CA THR A 45 -41.36 11.64 -24.42
C THR A 45 -41.66 13.01 -23.81
N SER A 46 -40.66 13.66 -23.23
CA SER A 46 -40.75 14.98 -22.60
C SER A 46 -39.46 15.77 -22.84
N PRO A 47 -39.52 17.11 -22.88
CA PRO A 47 -38.33 17.95 -23.06
C PRO A 47 -37.37 17.82 -21.86
N LEU A 48 -36.07 17.89 -22.14
CA LEU A 48 -35.05 17.89 -21.08
C LEU A 48 -35.04 19.24 -20.37
N ASN A 49 -34.96 19.22 -19.05
CA ASN A 49 -34.76 20.44 -18.26
C ASN A 49 -33.26 20.66 -18.05
N ASP A 50 -32.75 21.80 -18.52
CA ASP A 50 -31.33 22.19 -18.45
C ASP A 50 -30.75 22.13 -17.03
N ARG A 51 -31.60 22.29 -16.00
CA ARG A 51 -31.19 22.18 -14.60
C ARG A 51 -30.57 20.83 -14.23
N PHE A 52 -30.91 19.77 -14.96
CA PHE A 52 -30.43 18.40 -14.70
C PHE A 52 -29.30 17.97 -15.66
N LEU A 53 -28.88 18.83 -16.59
CA LEU A 53 -27.87 18.54 -17.63
C LEU A 53 -26.43 18.91 -17.25
N GLY A 54 -26.15 19.13 -15.97
CA GLY A 54 -24.81 19.44 -15.47
C GLY A 54 -24.24 18.38 -14.52
N PRO A 55 -22.91 18.21 -14.45
CA PRO A 55 -22.30 17.48 -13.35
C PRO A 55 -22.63 18.17 -12.01
N HIS A 56 -22.85 17.37 -10.96
CA HIS A 56 -22.93 17.92 -9.60
C HIS A 56 -21.70 18.79 -9.33
N ALA A 57 -21.85 19.92 -8.62
CA ALA A 57 -20.74 20.81 -8.28
C ALA A 57 -19.55 20.05 -7.64
N ASP A 58 -19.86 18.98 -6.88
CA ASP A 58 -18.90 18.10 -6.25
C ASP A 58 -18.04 17.29 -7.24
N LEU A 59 -18.61 16.89 -8.39
CA LEU A 59 -17.88 16.18 -9.45
C LEU A 59 -16.93 17.11 -10.19
N LYS A 60 -17.32 18.36 -10.40
CA LYS A 60 -16.47 19.38 -11.02
C LYS A 60 -15.27 19.69 -10.11
N HIS A 61 -15.53 19.87 -8.81
CA HIS A 61 -14.46 20.04 -7.82
C HIS A 61 -13.53 18.82 -7.75
N TRP A 62 -14.09 17.60 -7.81
CA TRP A 62 -13.29 16.37 -7.85
C TRP A 62 -12.43 16.27 -9.11
N GLN A 63 -12.96 16.58 -10.30
CA GLN A 63 -12.21 16.57 -11.56
C GLN A 63 -11.09 17.62 -11.56
N GLU A 64 -11.35 18.82 -11.04
CA GLU A 64 -10.38 19.91 -10.94
C GLU A 64 -9.28 19.60 -9.89
N THR A 65 -9.60 18.88 -8.82
CA THR A 65 -8.64 18.51 -7.76
C THR A 65 -7.88 17.23 -8.05
N LYS A 66 -8.40 16.31 -8.86
CA LYS A 66 -7.75 15.04 -9.23
C LYS A 66 -6.79 15.12 -10.42
N HIS A 67 -6.53 16.31 -10.95
CA HIS A 67 -5.61 16.53 -12.08
C HIS A 67 -4.12 16.22 -11.82
N ASN A 68 -3.78 15.52 -10.74
CA ASN A 68 -2.51 14.82 -10.59
C ASN A 68 -2.71 13.31 -10.77
N GLU A 69 -3.17 12.93 -11.96
CA GLU A 69 -2.97 11.61 -12.55
C GLU A 69 -1.48 11.41 -12.94
N LYS A 70 -0.54 11.92 -12.12
CA LYS A 70 0.85 11.51 -12.20
C LYS A 70 0.88 10.02 -11.93
N SER A 71 1.45 9.33 -12.90
CA SER A 71 0.95 8.06 -13.41
C SER A 71 0.83 7.03 -12.29
N LEU A 72 -0.26 6.26 -12.25
CA LEU A 72 -0.36 5.07 -11.39
C LEU A 72 0.96 4.25 -11.37
N PRO A 73 1.69 4.11 -12.49
CA PRO A 73 3.07 3.64 -12.52
C PRO A 73 4.06 4.33 -11.56
N GLU A 74 4.15 5.66 -11.52
CA GLU A 74 5.02 6.40 -10.59
C GLU A 74 4.65 6.14 -9.13
N LEU A 75 3.36 6.13 -8.81
CA LEU A 75 2.87 5.82 -7.46
C LEU A 75 3.22 4.39 -7.06
N PHE A 76 3.03 3.45 -7.99
CA PHE A 76 3.39 2.05 -7.80
C PHE A 76 4.89 1.89 -7.56
N GLU A 77 5.74 2.48 -8.40
CA GLU A 77 7.19 2.41 -8.26
C GLU A 77 7.67 2.99 -6.92
N LYS A 78 7.12 4.12 -6.50
CA LYS A 78 7.42 4.73 -5.19
C LYS A 78 6.99 3.81 -4.04
N ALA A 79 5.78 3.26 -4.08
CA ALA A 79 5.28 2.33 -3.06
C ALA A 79 6.11 1.04 -3.01
N ARG A 80 6.51 0.51 -4.16
CA ARG A 80 7.38 -0.66 -4.28
C ARG A 80 8.75 -0.41 -3.65
N GLN A 81 9.37 0.73 -3.94
CA GLN A 81 10.65 1.12 -3.35
C GLN A 81 10.56 1.22 -1.82
N GLU A 82 9.52 1.86 -1.30
CA GLU A 82 9.31 1.99 0.15
C GLU A 82 9.10 0.62 0.81
N TYR A 83 8.32 -0.26 0.19
CA TYR A 83 8.11 -1.62 0.69
C TYR A 83 9.40 -2.44 0.72
N LEU A 84 10.19 -2.41 -0.36
CA LEU A 84 11.48 -3.11 -0.42
C LEU A 84 12.46 -2.58 0.63
N LYS A 85 12.51 -1.26 0.82
CA LYS A 85 13.28 -0.62 1.88
C LYS A 85 12.86 -1.16 3.25
N GLN A 86 11.56 -1.18 3.55
CA GLN A 86 11.08 -1.71 4.83
C GLN A 86 11.47 -3.18 5.03
N MET A 87 11.25 -4.03 4.03
CA MET A 87 11.66 -5.44 4.10
C MET A 87 13.15 -5.59 4.37
N LEU A 88 14.00 -4.89 3.60
CA LEU A 88 15.45 -4.99 3.73
C LEU A 88 15.92 -4.61 5.14
N PHE A 89 15.38 -3.54 5.72
CA PHE A 89 15.78 -3.06 7.04
C PHE A 89 15.26 -3.96 8.15
N ASN A 90 14.10 -4.60 7.94
CA ASN A 90 13.50 -5.52 8.89
C ASN A 90 14.31 -6.82 9.01
N VAL A 91 14.96 -7.29 7.94
CA VAL A 91 15.81 -8.51 7.98
C VAL A 91 16.95 -8.38 9.00
N PHE A 92 17.44 -7.17 9.26
CA PHE A 92 18.52 -6.91 10.21
C PHE A 92 18.03 -6.38 11.58
N SER A 93 16.76 -6.58 11.91
CA SER A 93 16.14 -6.14 13.16
C SER A 93 16.05 -7.28 14.17
N TYR A 94 16.77 -7.14 15.29
CA TYR A 94 16.92 -8.18 16.33
C TYR A 94 16.31 -7.76 17.69
N GLU A 95 15.70 -6.58 17.75
CA GLU A 95 15.16 -5.97 18.96
C GLU A 95 14.10 -6.88 19.62
N GLN A 96 13.18 -7.41 18.80
CA GLN A 96 12.10 -8.28 19.27
C GLN A 96 12.63 -9.64 19.74
N TYR A 97 13.61 -10.20 19.03
CA TYR A 97 14.30 -11.43 19.45
C TYR A 97 14.95 -11.24 20.81
N LEU A 98 15.75 -10.19 20.99
CA LEU A 98 16.47 -9.95 22.24
C LEU A 98 15.50 -9.68 23.40
N PHE A 99 14.39 -8.99 23.14
CA PHE A 99 13.32 -8.80 24.11
C PHE A 99 12.77 -10.13 24.64
N TYR A 100 12.39 -11.05 23.73
CA TYR A 100 11.86 -12.35 24.14
C TYR A 100 12.91 -13.25 24.78
N PHE A 101 14.15 -13.21 24.29
CA PHE A 101 15.27 -13.93 24.87
C PHE A 101 15.55 -13.48 26.32
N ASN A 102 15.62 -12.17 26.56
CA ASN A 102 15.81 -11.63 27.92
C ASN A 102 14.64 -11.96 28.84
N LYS A 103 13.40 -11.93 28.31
CA LYS A 103 12.21 -12.33 29.06
C LYS A 103 12.28 -13.80 29.47
N LEU A 104 12.60 -14.69 28.53
CA LEU A 104 12.76 -16.12 28.78
C LEU A 104 13.85 -16.37 29.82
N ASN A 105 15.03 -15.77 29.63
CA ASN A 105 16.15 -15.89 30.57
C ASN A 105 15.76 -15.52 32.01
N LYS A 106 14.96 -14.46 32.16
CA LYS A 106 14.47 -14.04 33.48
C LYS A 106 13.51 -15.07 34.09
N GLU A 107 12.62 -15.65 33.28
CA GLU A 107 11.65 -16.66 33.73
C GLU A 107 12.33 -17.99 34.10
N ILE A 108 13.40 -18.36 33.42
CA ILE A 108 14.10 -19.63 33.66
C ILE A 108 15.23 -19.53 34.69
N ALA A 109 15.68 -18.32 35.06
CA ALA A 109 16.88 -18.10 35.88
C ALA A 109 16.89 -18.89 37.19
N GLU A 110 15.73 -19.02 37.85
CA GLU A 110 15.60 -19.75 39.12
C GLU A 110 15.67 -21.28 38.94
N PHE A 111 15.40 -21.78 37.74
CA PHE A 111 15.42 -23.21 37.42
C PHE A 111 16.80 -23.70 36.96
N ILE A 112 17.75 -22.78 36.71
CA ILE A 112 19.10 -23.12 36.28
C ILE A 112 19.99 -23.28 37.50
N THR A 113 20.36 -24.52 37.77
CA THR A 113 21.14 -24.91 38.95
C THR A 113 22.63 -25.08 38.66
N GLU A 114 23.02 -25.34 37.41
CA GLU A 114 24.42 -25.56 37.03
C GLU A 114 25.12 -24.24 36.70
N ASP A 115 26.31 -24.03 37.27
CA ASP A 115 27.11 -22.83 37.03
C ASP A 115 27.58 -22.73 35.56
N ALA A 116 27.79 -23.87 34.90
CA ALA A 116 28.15 -23.92 33.48
C ALA A 116 27.03 -23.34 32.59
N ASP A 117 25.77 -23.69 32.86
CA ASP A 117 24.60 -23.18 32.13
C ASP A 117 24.39 -21.69 32.38
N ARG A 118 24.60 -21.22 33.62
CA ARG A 118 24.53 -19.80 33.96
C ARG A 118 25.60 -18.99 33.24
N LEU A 119 26.83 -19.51 33.19
CA LEU A 119 27.95 -18.88 32.48
C LEU A 119 27.65 -18.82 30.99
N TRP A 120 27.24 -19.93 30.38
CA TRP A 120 26.89 -20.00 28.97
C TRP A 120 25.77 -19.01 28.62
N LEU A 121 24.70 -18.94 29.42
CA LEU A 121 23.62 -17.97 29.19
C LEU A 121 24.08 -16.52 29.31
N SER A 122 24.97 -16.22 30.27
CA SER A 122 25.55 -14.89 30.41
C SER A 122 26.36 -14.51 29.17
N GLU A 123 27.26 -15.39 28.73
CA GLU A 123 28.09 -15.19 27.54
C GLU A 123 27.23 -15.04 26.27
N PHE A 124 26.22 -15.90 26.12
CA PHE A 124 25.28 -15.85 25.00
C PHE A 124 24.47 -14.55 25.01
N SER A 125 24.00 -14.11 26.18
CA SER A 125 23.29 -12.82 26.32
C SER A 125 24.17 -11.64 25.92
N ILE A 126 25.42 -11.61 26.38
CA ILE A 126 26.40 -10.57 26.03
C ILE A 126 26.67 -10.57 24.53
N LYS A 127 26.89 -11.75 23.93
CA LYS A 127 27.10 -11.92 22.49
C LYS A 127 25.92 -11.34 21.71
N HIS A 128 24.68 -11.73 22.01
CA HIS A 128 23.51 -11.26 21.27
C HIS A 128 23.20 -9.78 21.51
N GLN A 129 23.53 -9.22 22.68
CA GLN A 129 23.43 -7.78 22.92
C GLN A 129 24.45 -6.99 22.10
N SER A 130 25.67 -7.50 21.96
CA SER A 130 26.68 -6.93 21.07
C SER A 130 26.25 -7.03 19.60
N LEU A 131 25.63 -8.14 19.20
CA LEU A 131 25.11 -8.37 17.85
C LEU A 131 24.01 -7.36 17.51
N LEU A 132 23.10 -7.05 18.46
CA LEU A 132 22.10 -6.01 18.29
C LEU A 132 22.74 -4.64 18.09
N ALA A 133 23.75 -4.27 18.89
CA ALA A 133 24.45 -3.00 18.71
C ALA A 133 25.11 -2.90 17.32
N THR A 134 25.67 -3.99 16.82
CA THR A 134 26.21 -4.09 15.46
C THR A 134 25.12 -3.97 14.40
N SER A 135 23.96 -4.61 14.60
CA SER A 135 22.81 -4.50 13.69
C SER A 135 22.28 -3.08 13.59
N ILE A 136 22.17 -2.36 14.70
CA ILE A 136 21.71 -0.97 14.72
C ILE A 136 22.65 -0.08 13.90
N LYS A 137 23.97 -0.20 14.12
CA LYS A 137 24.99 0.54 13.35
C LYS A 137 24.94 0.16 11.87
N PHE A 138 24.78 -1.11 11.56
CA PHE A 138 24.68 -1.60 10.18
C PHE A 138 23.42 -1.06 9.48
N LYS A 139 22.27 -1.01 10.14
CA LYS A 139 21.04 -0.40 9.62
C LYS A 139 21.21 1.09 9.33
N GLN A 140 21.93 1.83 10.19
CA GLN A 140 22.25 3.24 9.93
C GLN A 140 23.09 3.39 8.65
N GLN A 141 24.14 2.57 8.49
CA GLN A 141 24.96 2.58 7.28
C GLN A 141 24.16 2.20 6.03
N LEU A 142 23.29 1.18 6.11
CA LEU A 142 22.39 0.83 5.01
C LEU A 142 21.45 1.99 4.64
N HIS A 143 20.99 2.78 5.62
CA HIS A 143 20.19 3.97 5.38
C HIS A 143 20.95 5.04 4.59
N GLU A 144 22.21 5.29 4.94
CA GLU A 144 23.08 6.24 4.24
C GLU A 144 23.35 5.79 2.79
N VAL A 145 23.64 4.50 2.59
CA VAL A 145 23.88 3.92 1.26
C VAL A 145 22.62 3.98 0.41
N TRP A 146 21.44 3.69 0.98
CA TRP A 146 20.16 3.80 0.31
C TRP A 146 19.85 5.24 -0.12
N ASN A 147 20.05 6.21 0.78
CA ASN A 147 19.76 7.61 0.50
C ASN A 147 20.74 8.23 -0.53
N SER A 148 21.93 7.67 -0.67
CA SER A 148 22.93 8.11 -1.66
C SER A 148 22.56 7.73 -3.09
N ASN A 149 21.96 6.55 -3.30
CA ASN A 149 21.36 6.14 -4.57
C ASN A 149 20.12 5.26 -4.30
N PRO A 150 18.90 5.82 -4.37
CA PRO A 150 17.66 5.10 -4.10
C PRO A 150 17.32 4.03 -5.14
N ASP A 151 17.97 4.03 -6.31
CA ASP A 151 17.78 2.97 -7.30
C ASP A 151 18.54 1.70 -6.88
N TYR A 152 17.84 0.86 -6.11
CA TYR A 152 18.38 -0.37 -5.55
C TYR A 152 18.88 -1.37 -6.61
N LEU A 153 18.40 -1.31 -7.86
CA LEU A 153 18.82 -2.21 -8.93
C LEU A 153 20.21 -1.84 -9.49
N SER A 154 20.51 -0.55 -9.55
CA SER A 154 21.81 -0.04 -10.03
C SER A 154 22.79 0.26 -8.90
N ASN A 155 22.35 0.24 -7.65
CA ASN A 155 23.19 0.51 -6.48
C ASN A 155 24.04 -0.71 -6.10
N GLU A 156 25.15 -0.92 -6.82
CA GLU A 156 26.13 -1.99 -6.54
C GLU A 156 26.66 -1.95 -5.09
N LYS A 157 26.83 -0.75 -4.52
CA LYS A 157 27.27 -0.58 -3.13
C LYS A 157 26.25 -1.14 -2.15
N LEU A 158 24.96 -0.91 -2.39
CA LEU A 158 23.89 -1.47 -1.58
C LEU A 158 23.88 -2.99 -1.67
N ILE A 159 23.92 -3.54 -2.88
CA ILE A 159 23.92 -5.00 -3.11
C ILE A 159 25.09 -5.66 -2.40
N LEU A 160 26.31 -5.14 -2.58
CA LEU A 160 27.51 -5.64 -1.91
C LEU A 160 27.34 -5.58 -0.38
N ARG A 161 26.88 -4.44 0.14
CA ARG A 161 26.75 -4.26 1.59
C ARG A 161 25.72 -5.20 2.21
N VAL A 162 24.61 -5.43 1.53
CA VAL A 162 23.57 -6.37 1.97
C VAL A 162 24.11 -7.80 1.97
N ASN A 163 24.85 -8.21 0.94
CA ASN A 163 25.45 -9.55 0.88
C ASN A 163 26.51 -9.77 1.96
N GLU A 164 27.39 -8.80 2.18
CA GLU A 164 28.37 -8.85 3.27
C GLU A 164 27.71 -8.91 4.64
N GLY A 165 26.68 -8.08 4.85
CA GLY A 165 25.88 -8.09 6.07
C GLY A 165 25.21 -9.43 6.29
N ALA A 166 24.51 -9.96 5.28
CA ALA A 166 23.85 -11.26 5.36
C ALA A 166 24.83 -12.37 5.74
N LYS A 167 26.00 -12.42 5.09
CA LYS A 167 27.06 -13.38 5.43
C LYS A 167 27.51 -13.23 6.88
N TYR A 168 27.89 -12.02 7.29
CA TYR A 168 28.34 -11.75 8.66
C TYR A 168 27.30 -12.15 9.70
N PHE A 169 26.05 -11.69 9.57
CA PHE A 169 25.01 -12.00 10.55
C PHE A 169 24.65 -13.49 10.58
N SER A 170 24.70 -14.19 9.44
CA SER A 170 24.46 -15.63 9.38
C SER A 170 25.52 -16.46 10.11
N GLU A 171 26.76 -15.98 10.18
CA GLU A 171 27.85 -16.64 10.93
C GLU A 171 27.77 -16.37 12.44
N GLN A 172 27.03 -15.33 12.86
CA GLN A 172 26.92 -14.93 14.27
C GLN A 172 25.70 -15.51 14.99
N LEU A 173 24.64 -15.84 14.24
CA LEU A 173 23.45 -16.55 14.71
C LEU A 173 23.77 -18.01 15.04
#